data_AF-A0A9E3UM80-F1
#
_entry.id   AF-A0A9E3UM80-F1
#
_cell.length_a   1.000
_cell.length_b   1.000
_cell.length_c   1.000
_cell.angle_alpha   90.00
_cell.angle_beta   90.00
_cell.angle_gamma   90.00
#
_symmetry.space_group_name_H-M   'P 1'
#
loop_
_entity.id
_entity.type
_entity.pdbx_description
1 polymer ?
#
loop_
_entity_poly.entity_id
_entity_poly.type
_entity_poly.pdbx_seq_one_letter_code
_entity_poly.pdbx_strand_id
1 'polypeptide(L)' 'MSAQKSLFDSPEAEAKSEARAEADVAAGRLISHAAVRRWLGSWGSAKRLPRPRIGD' A
#
# COMPACT_ATOMS: atom_id res chain seq x y z
N MET A 1 19.67 17.61 23.17
CA MET A 1 18.77 16.58 22.62
C MET A 1 19.41 16.04 21.35
N SER A 2 20.05 14.88 21.42
CA SER A 2 20.64 14.24 20.24
C SER A 2 19.49 13.68 19.39
N ALA A 3 19.41 14.05 18.11
CA ALA A 3 18.43 13.50 17.19
C ALA A 3 18.72 12.00 17.02
N GLN A 4 18.01 11.17 17.76
CA GLN A 4 18.03 9.73 17.56
C GLN A 4 17.41 9.49 16.19
N LYS A 5 18.18 8.93 15.24
CA LYS A 5 17.63 8.53 13.93
C LYS A 5 16.42 7.64 14.20
N SER A 6 15.25 8.05 13.69
CA SER A 6 14.03 7.25 13.73
C SER A 6 14.34 5.89 13.11
N LEU A 7 13.98 4.80 13.79
CA LEU A 7 14.18 3.44 13.29
C LEU A 7 13.44 3.18 11.96
N PHE A 8 12.48 4.06 11.65
CA PHE A 8 11.54 3.93 10.53
C PHE A 8 11.79 4.94 9.40
N ASP A 9 12.62 5.97 9.61
CA ASP A 9 12.88 7.00 8.59
C ASP A 9 14.19 6.70 7.86
N SER A 10 14.09 5.97 6.74
CA SER A 10 15.16 5.88 5.74
C SER A 10 14.70 6.59 4.47
N PRO A 11 15.19 7.81 4.20
CA PRO A 11 14.82 8.58 3.00
C PRO A 11 15.09 7.80 1.71
N GLU A 12 16.14 6.97 1.68
CA GLU A 12 16.45 6.13 0.52
C GLU A 12 15.43 5.00 0.34
N ALA A 13 14.88 4.45 1.42
CA ALA A 13 13.84 3.43 1.36
C ALA A 13 12.50 4.04 0.91
N GLU A 14 12.16 5.24 1.41
CA GLU A 14 10.98 5.98 0.98
C GLU A 14 11.03 6.31 -0.51
N ALA A 15 12.13 6.92 -0.98
CA ALA A 15 12.32 7.25 -2.39
C ALA A 15 12.25 6.02 -3.31
N LYS A 16 12.80 4.88 -2.87
CA LYS A 16 12.68 3.60 -3.62
C LYS A 16 11.24 3.09 -3.66
N SER A 17 10.50 3.24 -2.56
CA SER A 17 9.10 2.83 -2.48
C SER A 17 8.22 3.67 -3.40
N GLU A 18 8.42 4.98 -3.41
CA GLU A 18 7.72 5.92 -4.28
C GLU A 18 8.03 5.65 -5.76
N ALA A 19 9.30 5.51 -6.13
CA ALA A 19 9.69 5.18 -7.51
C ALA A 19 9.08 3.86 -8.01
N ARG A 20 8.94 2.86 -7.12
CA ARG A 20 8.26 1.62 -7.44
C ARG A 20 6.75 1.83 -7.63
N ALA A 21 6.10 2.60 -6.76
CA ALA A 21 4.68 2.88 -6.86
C ALA A 21 4.35 3.60 -8.19
N GLU A 22 5.15 4.60 -8.57
CA GLU A 22 5.01 5.29 -9.86
C GLU A 22 5.19 4.34 -11.05
N ALA A 23 6.17 3.43 -10.98
CA ALA A 23 6.36 2.41 -12.02
C ALA A 23 5.17 1.41 -12.11
N ASP A 24 4.50 1.11 -11.00
CA ASP A 24 3.29 0.29 -10.97
C ASP A 24 2.10 1.05 -11.61
N VAL A 25 1.96 2.35 -11.34
CA VAL A 25 0.96 3.21 -11.97
C VAL A 25 1.17 3.28 -13.49
N ALA A 26 2.39 3.60 -13.93
CA ALA A 26 2.72 3.72 -15.35
C ALA A 26 2.50 2.40 -16.13
N ALA A 27 2.69 1.25 -15.46
CA ALA A 27 2.46 -0.06 -16.04
C ALA A 27 1.01 -0.57 -15.90
N GLY A 28 0.10 0.24 -15.35
CA GLY A 28 -1.31 -0.15 -15.15
C GLY A 28 -1.51 -1.25 -14.10
N ARG A 29 -0.53 -1.50 -13.22
CA ARG A 29 -0.60 -2.50 -12.14
C ARG A 29 -1.39 -1.95 -10.95
N LEU A 30 -2.66 -1.66 -11.17
CA LEU A 30 -3.55 -1.02 -10.22
C LEU A 30 -4.58 -2.00 -9.62
N ILE A 31 -5.06 -1.67 -8.43
CA ILE A 31 -6.22 -2.29 -7.78
C ILE A 31 -7.32 -1.24 -7.74
N SER A 32 -8.56 -1.59 -8.13
CA SER A 32 -9.65 -0.63 -8.10
C SER A 32 -9.99 -0.19 -6.68
N HIS A 33 -10.37 1.09 -6.55
CA HIS A 33 -10.87 1.64 -5.29
C HIS A 33 -12.03 0.81 -4.74
N ALA A 34 -12.94 0.35 -5.60
CA ALA A 34 -14.10 -0.43 -5.19
C ALA A 34 -13.71 -1.77 -4.55
N ALA A 35 -12.72 -2.46 -5.10
CA ALA A 35 -12.18 -3.69 -4.51
C ALA A 35 -11.51 -3.45 -3.16
N VAL A 36 -10.69 -2.40 -3.05
CA VAL A 36 -10.04 -2.02 -1.79
C VAL A 36 -11.08 -1.68 -0.72
N ARG A 37 -12.08 -0.86 -1.05
CA ARG A 37 -13.14 -0.47 -0.12
C ARG A 37 -13.93 -1.69 0.40
N ARG A 38 -14.30 -2.61 -0.50
CA ARG A 38 -15.00 -3.85 -0.14
C ARG A 38 -14.17 -4.72 0.81
N TRP A 39 -12.87 -4.85 0.52
CA TRP A 39 -11.95 -5.60 1.36
C TRP A 39 -11.79 -4.99 2.75
N LEU A 40 -11.51 -3.69 2.85
CA LEU A 40 -11.38 -2.99 4.13
C LEU A 40 -12.68 -3.07 4.95
N GLY A 41 -13.84 -2.93 4.31
CA GLY A 41 -15.14 -3.06 4.99
C GLY A 41 -15.38 -4.44 5.60
N SER A 42 -14.73 -5.50 5.09
CA SER A 42 -14.88 -6.86 5.63
C SER A 42 -14.09 -7.10 6.92
N TRP A 43 -13.12 -6.25 7.25
CA TRP A 43 -12.21 -6.47 8.38
C TRP A 43 -12.92 -6.45 9.74
N GLY A 44 -14.02 -5.72 9.86
CA GLY A 44 -14.85 -5.68 11.06
C GLY A 44 -15.90 -6.81 11.15
N SER A 45 -15.86 -7.79 10.25
CA SER A 45 -16.86 -8.86 10.18
C SER A 45 -16.26 -10.24 10.40
N ALA A 46 -17.09 -11.21 10.81
CA ALA A 46 -16.69 -12.62 10.88
C ALA A 46 -16.31 -13.22 9.52
N LYS A 47 -16.66 -12.56 8.40
CA LYS A 47 -16.38 -13.01 7.04
C LYS A 47 -15.39 -12.07 6.35
N ARG A 48 -14.16 -12.01 6.86
CA ARG A 48 -13.08 -11.22 6.24
C ARG A 48 -12.82 -11.71 4.81
N LEU A 49 -12.84 -10.79 3.86
CA LEU A 49 -12.58 -11.06 2.45
C LEU A 49 -11.07 -11.18 2.18
N PRO A 50 -10.66 -11.93 1.13
CA PRO A 50 -9.27 -11.96 0.71
C PRO A 50 -8.81 -10.58 0.24
N ARG A 51 -7.51 -10.31 0.38
CA ARG A 51 -6.90 -9.10 -0.16
C ARG A 51 -7.08 -9.07 -1.68
N PRO A 52 -7.51 -7.93 -2.26
CA PRO A 52 -7.65 -7.80 -3.70
C PRO A 52 -6.30 -7.82 -4.40
N ARG A 53 -6.33 -8.13 -5.70
CA ARG A 53 -5.19 -8.28 -6.59
C ARG A 53 -5.24 -7.20 -7.68
N ILE A 54 -4.14 -7.05 -8.39
CA ILE A 54 -4.08 -6.18 -9.57
C ILE A 54 -5.18 -6.60 -10.55
N GLY A 55 -5.95 -5.62 -11.03
CA GLY A 55 -7.08 -5.82 -11.92
C GLY A 55 -8.43 -6.07 -11.25
N ASP A 56 -8.48 -6.27 -9.91
CA ASP A 56 -9.74 -6.38 -9.16
C ASP A 56 -10.45 -5.03 -8.97
#